data_AF-A0A103XJL3-F1
#
_entry.id   AF-A0A103XJL3-F1
#
_cell.length_a   1.000
_cell.length_b   1.000
_cell.length_c   1.000
_cell.angle_alpha   90.00
_cell.angle_beta   90.00
_cell.angle_gamma   90.00
#
_symmetry.space_group_name_H-M   'P 1'
#
loop_
_entity.id
_entity.type
_entity.pdbx_description
1 polymer ?
#
loop_
_entity_poly.entity_id
_entity_poly.type
_entity_poly.pdbx_seq_one_letter_code
_entity_poly.pdbx_strand_id
1 'polypeptide(L)'
;MKHHHDDMPTSSKIKFEVSDEEEEEESASEDDGETDIHEVLANVTFEELQKARSDGSHVVNQKPKLARKGKRENKNRPMEISSKKPVGRFREVIQVPKKVVRDPRFESLCGTLDVDGFKKRYNFLYESALPAEKEHLKNQMKKTKDPEVISGLKERVAWVDKQLKSASTKVVDKEILESGKLASFIEKKRRKNAAKDHRFMPYRRPNDNE
;
A
#
# COMPACT_ATOMS: atom_id res chain seq x y z
N MET A 1 -23.72 -7.37 30.02
CA MET A 1 -24.45 -7.98 28.88
C MET A 1 -24.49 -6.95 27.77
N LYS A 2 -23.89 -7.24 26.61
CA LYS A 2 -23.83 -6.32 25.46
C LYS A 2 -25.05 -6.62 24.58
N HIS A 3 -25.95 -5.66 24.38
CA HIS A 3 -27.05 -5.77 23.42
C HIS A 3 -26.58 -5.29 22.05
N HIS A 4 -26.70 -6.16 21.04
CA HIS A 4 -26.64 -5.78 19.63
C HIS A 4 -28.02 -5.29 19.20
N HIS A 5 -28.07 -4.13 18.55
CA HIS A 5 -29.21 -3.69 17.76
C HIS A 5 -28.83 -3.85 16.28
N ASP A 6 -29.53 -4.75 15.61
CA ASP A 6 -29.53 -4.90 14.16
C ASP A 6 -30.66 -4.02 13.61
N ASP A 7 -30.33 -2.90 12.98
CA ASP A 7 -31.30 -2.05 12.28
C ASP A 7 -31.30 -2.38 10.78
N MET A 8 -32.32 -3.13 10.34
CA MET A 8 -32.68 -3.24 8.92
C MET A 8 -33.87 -2.31 8.63
N PRO A 9 -33.77 -1.37 7.67
CA PRO A 9 -34.89 -0.50 7.33
C PRO A 9 -35.89 -1.26 6.46
N THR A 10 -37.12 -1.40 6.96
CA THR A 10 -38.26 -1.89 6.16
C THR A 10 -38.98 -0.71 5.51
N SER A 11 -39.23 -0.87 4.21
CA SER A 11 -39.89 0.11 3.34
C SER A 11 -41.32 0.39 3.82
N SER A 12 -41.58 1.62 4.25
CA SER A 12 -42.94 2.12 4.47
C SER A 12 -43.54 2.61 3.15
N LYS A 13 -44.63 1.94 2.78
CA LYS A 13 -45.49 2.19 1.63
C LYS A 13 -46.22 3.51 1.83
N ILE A 14 -45.91 4.51 1.00
CA ILE A 14 -46.63 5.79 0.97
C ILE A 14 -48.02 5.55 0.35
N LYS A 15 -49.06 5.75 1.15
CA LYS A 15 -50.45 5.91 0.69
C LYS A 15 -50.63 7.38 0.29
N PHE A 16 -51.07 7.60 -0.94
CA PHE A 16 -51.44 8.90 -1.48
C PHE A 16 -52.97 9.01 -1.37
N GLU A 17 -53.44 9.80 -0.41
CA GLU A 17 -54.83 10.27 -0.34
C GLU A 17 -54.91 11.59 -1.10
N VAL A 18 -55.76 11.58 -2.14
CA VAL A 18 -56.10 12.73 -2.99
C VAL A 18 -57.11 13.57 -2.22
N SER A 19 -56.66 14.71 -1.67
CA SER A 19 -57.54 15.83 -1.33
C SER A 19 -57.59 16.75 -2.53
N ASP A 20 -58.80 16.89 -3.04
CA ASP A 20 -59.23 17.81 -4.10
C ASP A 20 -59.41 19.18 -3.45
N GLU A 21 -58.38 20.03 -3.53
CA GLU A 21 -58.45 21.46 -3.24
C GLU A 21 -58.07 22.20 -4.51
N GLU A 22 -59.10 22.83 -5.10
CA GLU A 22 -59.00 23.73 -6.24
C GLU A 22 -58.20 24.97 -5.82
N GLU A 23 -56.92 25.02 -6.19
CA GLU A 23 -56.15 26.26 -6.26
C GLU A 23 -56.04 26.68 -7.72
N GLU A 24 -56.81 27.71 -8.08
CA GLU A 24 -56.58 28.50 -9.28
C GLU A 24 -55.22 29.20 -9.16
N GLU A 25 -54.22 28.64 -9.83
CA GLU A 25 -52.95 29.32 -10.06
C GLU A 25 -52.95 29.91 -11.48
N GLU A 26 -53.33 31.19 -11.56
CA GLU A 26 -53.02 32.02 -12.72
C GLU A 26 -51.50 32.21 -12.83
N SER A 27 -50.85 31.47 -13.72
CA SER A 27 -49.49 31.78 -14.16
C SER A 27 -49.51 32.55 -15.48
N ALA A 28 -49.64 33.87 -15.37
CA ALA A 28 -49.34 34.79 -16.45
C ALA A 28 -47.81 34.93 -16.60
N SER A 29 -47.25 34.35 -17.66
CA SER A 29 -45.95 34.73 -18.20
C SER A 29 -45.98 34.61 -19.71
N GLU A 30 -45.81 35.74 -20.38
CA GLU A 30 -45.79 35.91 -21.84
C GLU A 30 -44.64 35.08 -22.45
N ASP A 31 -44.96 33.98 -23.13
CA ASP A 31 -44.10 33.37 -24.14
C ASP A 31 -44.75 33.63 -25.50
N ASP A 32 -44.27 34.69 -26.16
CA ASP A 32 -44.81 35.18 -27.43
C ASP A 32 -44.57 34.19 -28.60
N GLY A 33 -43.88 33.07 -28.37
CA GLY A 33 -43.55 32.07 -29.38
C GLY A 33 -44.42 30.81 -29.34
N GLU A 34 -44.92 30.43 -28.16
CA GLU A 34 -45.77 29.25 -28.00
C GLU A 34 -47.16 29.43 -28.62
N THR A 35 -47.73 30.63 -28.52
CA THR A 35 -49.01 30.99 -29.17
C THR A 35 -48.90 30.99 -30.69
N ASP A 36 -47.82 31.54 -31.23
CA ASP A 36 -47.51 31.53 -32.67
C ASP A 36 -47.40 30.10 -33.22
N ILE A 37 -46.72 29.21 -32.48
CA ILE A 37 -46.60 27.80 -32.88
C ILE A 37 -47.97 27.12 -32.85
N HIS A 38 -48.81 27.41 -31.86
CA HIS A 38 -50.13 26.81 -31.71
C HIS A 38 -51.10 27.25 -32.82
N GLU A 39 -51.06 28.53 -33.21
CA GLU A 39 -51.84 29.06 -34.34
C GLU A 39 -51.39 28.49 -35.69
N VAL A 40 -50.07 28.34 -35.88
CA VAL A 40 -49.51 27.71 -37.09
C VAL A 40 -49.93 26.24 -37.17
N LEU A 41 -49.88 25.49 -36.07
CA LEU A 41 -50.28 24.07 -36.03
C LEU A 41 -51.78 23.87 -36.25
N ALA A 42 -52.63 24.80 -35.80
CA ALA A 42 -54.07 24.73 -36.02
C ALA A 42 -54.46 24.80 -37.51
N ASN A 43 -53.63 25.44 -38.33
CA ASN A 43 -53.83 25.58 -39.77
C ASN A 43 -53.27 24.41 -40.60
N VAL A 44 -52.46 23.52 -40.00
CA VAL A 44 -51.91 22.35 -40.70
C VAL A 44 -52.97 21.25 -40.76
N THR A 45 -53.30 20.82 -41.97
CA THR A 45 -54.29 19.74 -42.15
C THR A 45 -53.73 18.38 -41.73
N PHE A 46 -54.61 17.49 -41.27
CA PHE A 46 -54.22 16.13 -40.83
C PHE A 46 -53.48 15.32 -41.92
N GLU A 47 -53.83 15.51 -43.19
CA GLU A 47 -53.15 14.87 -44.32
C GLU A 47 -51.70 15.33 -44.45
N GLU A 48 -51.44 16.61 -44.25
CA GLU A 48 -50.10 17.21 -44.31
C GLU A 48 -49.20 16.72 -43.17
N LEU A 49 -49.77 16.53 -41.98
CA LEU A 49 -49.09 15.91 -40.82
C LEU A 49 -48.75 14.43 -41.09
N GLN A 50 -49.66 13.69 -41.70
CA GLN A 50 -49.43 12.28 -42.02
C GLN A 50 -48.37 12.13 -43.12
N LYS A 51 -48.34 13.04 -44.09
CA LYS A 51 -47.31 13.13 -45.15
C LYS A 51 -45.94 13.47 -44.58
N ALA A 52 -45.84 14.43 -43.67
CA ALA A 52 -44.59 14.78 -42.98
C ALA A 52 -44.03 13.60 -42.16
N ARG A 53 -44.90 12.77 -41.56
CA ARG A 53 -44.50 11.51 -40.89
C ARG A 53 -44.05 10.43 -41.88
N SER A 54 -44.70 10.30 -43.04
CA SER A 54 -44.36 9.28 -44.04
C SER A 54 -43.10 9.60 -44.86
N ASP A 55 -42.80 10.89 -45.06
CA ASP A 55 -41.62 11.33 -45.81
C ASP A 55 -40.30 10.96 -45.10
N GLY A 56 -40.35 10.55 -43.82
CA GLY A 56 -39.21 10.02 -43.07
C GLY A 56 -38.04 11.01 -42.95
N SER A 57 -38.27 12.28 -43.31
CA SER A 57 -37.27 13.33 -43.44
C SER A 57 -37.01 14.09 -42.13
N HIS A 58 -37.46 13.54 -40.99
CA HIS A 58 -36.97 13.97 -39.67
C HIS A 58 -35.53 13.47 -39.48
N VAL A 59 -34.60 14.10 -40.19
CA VAL A 59 -33.15 13.93 -40.04
C VAL A 59 -32.65 14.68 -38.82
N VAL A 60 -33.16 14.35 -37.64
CA VAL A 60 -32.50 14.77 -36.40
C VAL A 60 -31.26 13.89 -36.23
N ASN A 61 -30.13 14.47 -36.64
CA ASN A 61 -28.76 14.03 -36.36
C ASN A 61 -28.34 12.67 -36.93
N GLN A 62 -28.34 12.51 -38.25
CA GLN A 62 -27.41 11.55 -38.86
C GLN A 62 -25.99 12.10 -38.75
N LYS A 63 -25.25 11.70 -37.70
CA LYS A 63 -23.80 11.94 -37.63
C LYS A 63 -23.18 11.41 -38.93
N PRO A 64 -22.34 12.18 -39.64
CA PRO A 64 -21.68 11.68 -40.84
C PRO A 64 -20.94 10.39 -40.49
N LYS A 65 -21.13 9.34 -41.29
CA LYS A 65 -20.37 8.08 -41.15
C LYS A 65 -18.89 8.44 -41.25
N LEU A 66 -18.23 8.62 -40.12
CA LEU A 66 -16.78 8.81 -40.05
C LEU A 66 -16.16 7.66 -40.83
N ALA A 67 -15.43 8.00 -41.90
CA ALA A 67 -14.77 7.03 -42.76
C ALA A 67 -14.08 5.98 -41.88
N ARG A 68 -14.43 4.71 -42.07
CA ARG A 68 -13.86 3.61 -41.28
C ARG A 68 -12.35 3.70 -41.42
N LYS A 69 -11.63 3.79 -40.30
CA LYS A 69 -10.16 3.86 -40.29
C LYS A 69 -9.61 2.72 -41.14
N GLY A 70 -8.73 3.05 -42.10
CA GLY A 70 -8.12 2.07 -42.98
C GLY A 70 -7.55 0.90 -42.19
N LYS A 71 -7.79 -0.33 -42.65
CA LYS A 71 -7.18 -1.51 -42.03
C LYS A 71 -5.69 -1.53 -42.40
N ARG A 72 -4.87 -2.13 -41.54
CA ARG A 72 -3.48 -2.47 -41.91
C ARG A 72 -3.50 -3.40 -43.12
N GLU A 73 -2.56 -3.23 -44.04
CA GLU A 73 -2.45 -4.09 -45.22
C GLU A 73 -2.07 -5.54 -44.84
N ASN A 74 -1.32 -5.73 -43.75
CA ASN A 74 -1.00 -7.03 -43.17
C ASN A 74 -1.01 -6.95 -41.64
N LYS A 75 -1.31 -8.06 -40.95
CA LYS A 75 -1.40 -8.14 -39.48
C LYS A 75 -0.08 -7.78 -38.79
N ASN A 76 1.05 -8.06 -39.44
CA ASN A 76 2.40 -7.79 -38.92
C ASN A 76 3.00 -6.46 -39.43
N ARG A 77 2.23 -5.62 -40.15
CA ARG A 77 2.69 -4.31 -40.65
C ARG A 77 2.09 -3.18 -39.80
N PRO A 78 2.89 -2.21 -39.32
CA PRO A 78 2.36 -1.03 -38.64
C PRO A 78 1.48 -0.20 -39.58
N MET A 79 0.51 0.53 -39.02
CA MET A 79 -0.35 1.40 -39.80
C MET A 79 0.31 2.78 -39.94
N GLU A 80 0.56 3.23 -41.16
CA GLU A 80 1.04 4.58 -41.41
C GLU A 80 -0.12 5.59 -41.19
N ILE A 81 0.15 6.62 -40.40
CA ILE A 81 -0.81 7.69 -40.09
C ILE A 81 -0.12 9.02 -40.42
N SER A 82 -0.85 9.94 -41.04
CA SER A 82 -0.33 11.29 -41.31
C SER A 82 0.04 12.01 -40.02
N SER A 83 1.25 12.57 -39.98
CA SER A 83 1.76 13.42 -38.89
C SER A 83 0.90 14.66 -38.63
N LYS A 84 0.05 15.06 -39.59
CA LYS A 84 -0.88 16.17 -39.46
C LYS A 84 -2.10 15.83 -38.61
N LYS A 85 -2.34 14.56 -38.29
CA LYS A 85 -3.46 14.16 -37.42
C LYS A 85 -3.06 14.39 -35.96
N PRO A 86 -3.76 15.28 -35.23
CA PRO A 86 -3.44 15.55 -33.84
C PRO A 86 -3.62 14.27 -33.00
N VAL A 87 -2.72 14.06 -32.04
CA VAL A 87 -2.84 12.95 -31.08
C VAL A 87 -4.08 13.21 -30.22
N GLY A 88 -4.83 12.14 -29.92
CA GLY A 88 -5.96 12.24 -28.99
C GLY A 88 -5.51 12.69 -27.60
N ARG A 89 -6.46 13.07 -26.74
CA ARG A 89 -6.15 13.41 -25.34
C ARG A 89 -5.43 12.23 -24.67
N PHE A 90 -4.35 12.53 -23.94
CA PHE A 90 -3.69 11.54 -23.08
C PHE A 90 -4.73 10.99 -22.10
N ARG A 91 -4.92 9.66 -22.09
CA ARG A 91 -5.78 9.03 -21.10
C ARG A 91 -5.07 9.14 -19.77
N GLU A 92 -5.71 9.78 -18.80
CA GLU A 92 -5.21 9.82 -17.44
C GLU A 92 -5.30 8.42 -16.85
N VAL A 93 -4.15 7.78 -16.64
CA VAL A 93 -4.08 6.45 -16.02
C VAL A 93 -4.29 6.65 -14.53
N ILE A 94 -5.55 6.61 -14.10
CA ILE A 94 -5.90 6.62 -12.69
C ILE A 94 -5.36 5.31 -12.09
N GLN A 95 -4.34 5.41 -11.25
CA GLN A 95 -3.81 4.26 -10.54
C GLN A 95 -4.83 3.84 -9.48
N VAL A 96 -5.67 2.86 -9.82
CA VAL A 96 -6.56 2.22 -8.85
C VAL A 96 -5.68 1.55 -7.78
N PRO A 97 -5.96 1.74 -6.47
CA PRO A 97 -5.26 1.03 -5.41
C PRO A 97 -5.33 -0.47 -5.66
N LYS A 98 -4.19 -1.10 -5.95
CA LYS A 98 -4.12 -2.53 -6.21
C LYS A 98 -4.31 -3.27 -4.89
N LYS A 99 -5.29 -4.18 -4.81
CA LYS A 99 -5.41 -5.10 -3.68
C LYS A 99 -4.20 -6.02 -3.67
N VAL A 100 -3.27 -5.78 -2.75
CA VAL A 100 -2.13 -6.68 -2.57
C VAL A 100 -2.55 -7.76 -1.59
N VAL A 101 -2.60 -9.00 -2.06
CA VAL A 101 -2.75 -10.17 -1.18
C VAL A 101 -1.49 -10.26 -0.34
N ARG A 102 -1.59 -9.94 0.95
CA ARG A 102 -0.50 -9.98 1.92
C ARG A 102 -0.62 -11.24 2.76
N ASP A 103 0.50 -11.88 3.06
CA ASP A 103 0.54 -13.00 4.01
C ASP A 103 0.30 -12.43 5.41
N PRO A 104 -0.72 -12.90 6.17
CA PRO A 104 -1.04 -12.35 7.49
C PRO A 104 0.12 -12.47 8.47
N ARG A 105 1.05 -13.41 8.28
CA ARG A 105 2.27 -13.54 9.10
C ARG A 105 3.25 -12.39 8.87
N PHE A 106 3.19 -11.77 7.70
CA PHE A 106 4.09 -10.70 7.26
C PHE A 106 3.33 -9.39 7.00
N GLU A 107 2.10 -9.28 7.50
CA GLU A 107 1.31 -8.06 7.40
C GLU A 107 1.86 -7.02 8.40
N SER A 108 1.83 -5.75 8.03
CA SER A 108 2.25 -4.66 8.93
C SER A 108 1.41 -4.58 10.21
N LEU A 109 0.23 -5.21 10.20
CA LEU A 109 -0.68 -5.33 11.34
C LEU A 109 -0.36 -6.53 12.23
N CYS A 110 0.59 -7.41 11.84
CA CYS A 110 1.10 -8.42 12.76
C CYS A 110 1.83 -7.69 13.90
N GLY A 111 1.44 -7.99 15.15
CA GLY A 111 1.81 -7.18 16.32
C GLY A 111 3.31 -7.03 16.57
N THR A 112 3.67 -6.26 17.60
CA THR A 112 5.06 -6.05 17.99
C THR A 112 5.65 -7.29 18.65
N LEU A 113 6.91 -7.62 18.33
CA LEU A 113 7.62 -8.76 18.93
C LEU A 113 7.97 -8.47 20.39
N ASP A 114 7.36 -9.22 21.32
CA ASP A 114 7.81 -9.25 22.71
C ASP A 114 9.10 -10.07 22.84
N VAL A 115 10.23 -9.37 22.84
CA VAL A 115 11.58 -9.95 22.94
C VAL A 115 11.79 -10.65 24.29
N ASP A 116 11.16 -10.19 25.36
CA ASP A 116 11.38 -10.72 26.70
C ASP A 116 10.54 -11.97 26.95
N GLY A 117 9.26 -11.95 26.56
CA GLY A 117 8.42 -13.14 26.57
C GLY A 117 8.93 -14.23 25.62
N PHE A 118 9.45 -13.85 24.45
CA PHE A 118 10.11 -14.79 23.55
C PHE A 118 11.29 -15.50 24.23
N LYS A 119 12.22 -14.76 24.83
CA LYS A 119 13.39 -15.35 25.51
C LYS A 119 12.98 -16.28 26.65
N LYS A 120 11.97 -15.92 27.44
CA LYS A 120 11.47 -16.77 28.52
C LYS A 120 10.88 -18.08 27.99
N ARG A 121 10.03 -18.00 26.95
CA ARG A 121 9.41 -19.19 26.34
C ARG A 121 10.43 -20.13 25.70
N TYR A 122 11.48 -19.57 25.10
CA TYR A 122 12.52 -20.33 24.41
C TYR A 122 13.84 -20.39 25.20
N ASN A 123 13.77 -20.33 26.54
CA ASN A 123 14.95 -20.29 27.39
C ASN A 123 15.83 -21.54 27.25
N PHE A 124 15.20 -22.69 27.02
CA PHE A 124 15.87 -23.96 26.78
C PHE A 124 16.89 -23.90 25.63
N LEU A 125 16.71 -23.01 24.65
CA LEU A 125 17.68 -22.82 23.58
C LEU A 125 19.03 -22.35 24.11
N TYR A 126 19.01 -21.42 25.07
CA TYR A 126 20.22 -20.82 25.63
C TYR A 126 20.83 -21.68 26.74
N GLU A 127 20.00 -22.39 27.50
CA GLU A 127 20.46 -23.21 28.63
C GLU A 127 20.97 -24.59 28.21
N SER A 128 20.30 -25.27 27.27
CA SER A 128 20.60 -26.67 26.95
C SER A 128 20.94 -26.89 25.48
N ALA A 129 20.11 -26.41 24.55
CA ALA A 129 20.25 -26.78 23.13
C ALA A 129 21.52 -26.20 22.48
N LEU A 130 21.79 -24.90 22.65
CA LEU A 130 22.97 -24.24 22.07
C LEU A 130 24.29 -24.76 22.69
N PRO A 131 24.41 -24.91 24.02
CA PRO A 131 25.60 -25.55 24.61
C PRO A 131 25.82 -26.98 24.10
N ALA A 132 24.77 -27.81 24.02
CA ALA A 132 24.87 -29.17 23.50
C ALA A 132 25.29 -29.19 22.02
N GLU A 133 24.74 -28.29 21.20
CA GLU A 133 25.15 -28.14 19.80
C GLU A 133 26.64 -27.78 19.70
N LYS A 134 27.11 -26.85 20.53
CA LYS A 134 28.52 -26.45 20.59
C LYS A 134 29.43 -27.63 20.92
N GLU A 135 29.05 -28.47 21.87
CA GLU A 135 29.82 -29.68 22.22
C GLU A 135 29.83 -30.69 21.07
N HIS A 136 28.68 -30.90 20.42
CA HIS A 136 28.59 -31.76 19.25
C HIS A 136 29.51 -31.29 18.12
N LEU A 137 29.48 -30.00 17.78
CA LEU A 137 30.34 -29.39 16.76
C LEU A 137 31.83 -29.53 17.09
N LYS A 138 32.21 -29.34 18.36
CA LYS A 138 33.59 -29.58 18.82
C LYS A 138 34.00 -31.04 18.65
N ASN A 139 33.10 -31.97 18.93
CA ASN A 139 33.36 -33.39 18.74
C ASN A 139 33.49 -33.75 17.25
N GLN A 140 32.69 -33.15 16.38
CA GLN A 140 32.84 -33.31 14.93
C GLN A 140 34.17 -32.74 14.43
N MET A 141 34.60 -31.58 14.95
CA MET A 141 35.88 -30.97 14.61
C MET A 141 37.08 -31.83 15.00
N LYS A 142 36.98 -32.62 16.09
CA LYS A 142 38.03 -33.58 16.49
C LYS A 142 38.08 -34.83 15.59
N LYS A 143 36.96 -35.20 14.96
CA LYS A 143 36.83 -36.41 14.14
C LYS A 143 37.18 -36.16 12.68
N THR A 144 36.81 -34.99 12.16
CA THR A 144 37.01 -34.60 10.77
C THR A 144 38.46 -34.16 10.53
N LYS A 145 38.99 -34.45 9.34
CA LYS A 145 40.35 -34.05 8.92
C LYS A 145 40.34 -33.02 7.79
N ASP A 146 39.23 -32.93 7.05
CA ASP A 146 39.10 -32.03 5.90
C ASP A 146 39.09 -30.56 6.37
N PRO A 147 39.97 -29.70 5.81
CA PRO A 147 40.14 -28.34 6.30
C PRO A 147 38.90 -27.46 6.08
N GLU A 148 38.19 -27.63 4.97
CA GLU A 148 36.97 -26.86 4.64
C GLU A 148 35.80 -27.19 5.57
N VAL A 149 35.64 -28.47 5.92
CA VAL A 149 34.62 -28.90 6.87
C VAL A 149 34.96 -28.37 8.27
N ILE A 150 36.23 -28.42 8.66
CA ILE A 150 36.71 -27.86 9.93
C ILE A 150 36.45 -26.35 9.98
N SER A 151 36.66 -25.60 8.89
CA SER A 151 36.35 -24.15 8.88
C SER A 151 34.85 -23.90 9.01
N GLY A 152 33.98 -24.64 8.31
CA GLY A 152 32.53 -24.52 8.47
C GLY A 152 32.06 -24.83 9.89
N LEU A 153 32.62 -25.86 10.52
CA LEU A 153 32.33 -26.19 11.93
C LEU A 153 32.79 -25.09 12.89
N LYS A 154 33.95 -24.48 12.65
CA LYS A 154 34.44 -23.33 13.44
C LYS A 154 33.53 -22.11 13.31
N GLU A 155 33.09 -21.79 12.10
CA GLU A 155 32.15 -20.70 11.84
C GLU A 155 30.83 -20.93 12.59
N ARG A 156 30.31 -22.16 12.58
CA ARG A 156 29.10 -22.51 13.32
C ARG A 156 29.30 -22.37 14.84
N VAL A 157 30.42 -22.83 15.39
CA VAL A 157 30.76 -22.64 16.82
C VAL A 157 30.82 -21.15 17.17
N ALA A 158 31.47 -20.33 16.33
CA ALA A 158 31.55 -18.89 16.53
C ALA A 158 30.16 -18.23 16.50
N TRP A 159 29.27 -18.69 15.63
CA TRP A 159 27.88 -18.23 15.60
C TRP A 159 27.14 -18.57 16.90
N VAL A 160 27.28 -19.80 17.42
CA VAL A 160 26.67 -20.20 18.70
C VAL A 160 27.21 -19.34 19.85
N ASP A 161 28.53 -19.11 19.88
CA ASP A 161 29.16 -18.25 20.88
C ASP A 161 28.66 -16.80 20.81
N LYS A 162 28.44 -16.28 19.59
CA LYS A 162 27.84 -14.95 19.39
C LYS A 162 26.40 -14.90 19.93
N GLN A 163 25.60 -15.94 19.72
CA GLN A 163 24.24 -16.01 20.27
C GLN A 163 24.25 -15.97 21.80
N LEU A 164 25.06 -16.83 22.43
CA LEU A 164 25.20 -16.88 23.89
C LEU A 164 25.73 -15.56 24.48
N LYS A 165 26.73 -14.95 23.83
CA LYS A 165 27.28 -13.66 24.25
C LYS A 165 26.24 -12.54 24.19
N SER A 166 25.46 -12.49 23.11
CA SER A 166 24.42 -11.47 22.94
C SER A 166 23.28 -11.61 23.96
N ALA A 167 23.00 -12.85 24.40
CA ALA A 167 22.05 -13.10 25.47
C ALA A 167 22.60 -12.59 26.81
N SER A 168 23.85 -12.95 27.15
CA SER A 168 24.47 -12.55 28.42
C SER A 168 24.66 -11.04 28.54
N THR A 169 25.04 -10.34 27.46
CA THR A 169 25.20 -8.88 27.50
C THR A 169 23.88 -8.18 27.80
N LYS A 170 22.77 -8.67 27.22
CA LYS A 170 21.45 -8.09 27.48
C LYS A 170 21.00 -8.28 28.93
N VAL A 171 21.39 -9.38 29.58
CA VAL A 171 21.12 -9.60 31.01
C VAL A 171 21.91 -8.60 31.86
N VAL A 172 23.21 -8.48 31.60
CA VAL A 172 24.08 -7.51 32.30
C VAL A 172 23.61 -6.07 32.10
N ASP A 173 23.20 -5.71 30.89
CA ASP A 173 22.69 -4.36 30.60
C ASP A 173 21.39 -4.06 31.39
N LYS A 174 20.50 -5.06 31.55
CA LYS A 174 19.31 -4.95 32.39
C LYS A 174 19.65 -4.80 33.87
N GLU A 175 20.57 -5.61 34.39
CA GLU A 175 21.03 -5.50 35.78
C GLU A 175 21.66 -4.13 36.09
N ILE A 176 22.42 -3.58 35.14
CA ILE A 176 23.01 -2.24 35.27
C ILE A 176 21.92 -1.16 35.30
N LEU A 177 20.86 -1.34 34.50
CA LEU A 177 19.72 -0.44 34.48
C LEU A 177 18.92 -0.50 35.78
N GLU A 178 18.60 -1.71 36.25
CA GLU A 178 17.87 -1.97 37.49
C GLU A 178 18.64 -1.49 38.74
N SER A 179 19.97 -1.65 38.74
CA SER A 179 20.81 -1.16 39.84
C SER A 179 21.04 0.36 39.85
N GLY A 180 20.52 1.10 38.86
CA GLY A 180 20.64 2.56 38.77
C GLY A 180 22.06 3.07 38.49
N LYS A 181 23.02 2.18 38.17
CA LYS A 181 24.45 2.50 37.99
C LYS A 181 24.83 2.80 36.53
N LEU A 182 23.85 3.02 35.66
CA LEU A 182 24.09 3.21 34.23
C LEU A 182 25.05 4.38 33.92
N ALA A 183 24.89 5.51 34.61
CA ALA A 183 25.72 6.70 34.39
C ALA A 183 27.20 6.44 34.69
N SER A 184 27.50 5.84 35.86
CA SER A 184 28.88 5.52 36.26
C SER A 184 29.49 4.42 35.37
N PHE A 185 28.68 3.48 34.90
CA PHE A 185 29.11 2.48 33.92
C PHE A 185 29.50 3.11 32.57
N ILE A 186 28.69 4.04 32.05
CA ILE A 186 28.97 4.77 30.80
C ILE A 186 30.25 5.60 30.94
N GLU A 187 30.42 6.32 32.04
CA GLU A 187 31.61 7.12 32.32
C GLU A 187 32.87 6.25 32.39
N LYS A 188 32.81 5.13 33.12
CA LYS A 188 33.90 4.15 33.21
C LYS A 188 34.25 3.55 31.84
N LYS A 189 33.25 3.32 30.98
CA LYS A 189 33.44 2.85 29.60
C LYS A 189 34.10 3.91 28.73
N ARG A 190 33.67 5.18 28.82
CA ARG A 190 34.30 6.32 28.12
C ARG A 190 35.77 6.47 28.49
N ARG A 191 36.09 6.44 29.79
CA ARG A 191 37.48 6.54 30.28
C ARG A 191 38.37 5.41 29.74
N LYS A 192 37.87 4.18 29.73
CA LYS A 192 38.62 3.03 29.17
C LYS A 192 38.84 3.16 27.65
N ASN A 193 37.86 3.66 26.91
CA ASN A 193 38.00 3.88 25.47
C ASN A 193 39.02 5.00 25.19
N ALA A 194 38.92 6.14 25.87
CA ALA A 194 39.89 7.23 25.75
C ALA A 194 41.33 6.77 26.05
N ALA A 195 41.52 5.91 27.05
CA ALA A 195 42.84 5.34 27.36
C ALA A 195 43.37 4.41 26.25
N LYS A 196 42.50 3.66 25.56
CA LYS A 196 42.88 2.85 24.40
C LYS A 196 43.22 3.71 23.20
N ASP A 197 42.44 4.76 22.96
CA ASP A 197 42.69 5.70 21.87
C ASP A 197 44.02 6.44 22.09
N HIS A 198 44.32 6.82 23.33
CA HIS A 198 45.62 7.39 23.70
C HIS A 198 46.79 6.42 23.47
N ARG A 199 46.57 5.10 23.57
CA ARG A 199 47.61 4.10 23.27
C ARG A 199 47.92 4.01 21.77
N PHE A 200 46.95 4.31 20.91
CA PHE A 200 47.09 4.29 19.45
C PHE A 200 47.30 5.68 18.83
N MET A 201 47.22 6.74 19.63
CA MET A 201 47.53 8.09 19.17
C MET A 201 49.03 8.23 18.96
N PRO A 202 49.47 8.64 17.76
CA PRO A 202 50.89 8.93 17.52
C PRO A 202 51.32 10.06 18.45
N TYR A 203 52.43 9.86 19.17
CA TYR A 203 53.04 10.90 19.98
C TYR A 203 53.33 12.10 19.07
N ARG A 204 52.65 13.23 19.34
CA ARG A 204 53.03 14.52 18.75
C ARG A 204 54.39 14.87 19.33
N ARG A 205 55.46 14.76 18.53
CA ARG A 205 56.77 15.28 18.93
C ARG A 205 56.60 16.77 19.27
N PRO A 206 57.09 17.24 20.43
CA PRO A 206 57.17 18.67 20.68
C PRO A 206 58.01 19.28 19.56
N ASN A 207 57.50 20.37 18.95
CA ASN A 207 58.30 21.17 18.04
C ASN A 207 59.14 22.09 18.90
N ASP A 208 60.40 21.74 19.12
CA ASP A 208 61.39 22.55 19.84
C ASP A 208 61.96 23.67 18.94
N ASN A 209 61.10 24.38 18.19
CA ASN A 209 61.47 25.52 17.35
C ASN A 209 60.53 26.70 17.65
N GLU A 210 60.79 27.38 18.77
CA GLU A 210 60.37 28.76 19.04
C GLU A 210 61.40 29.43 19.95
#